data_AF-A0A938GQP0-F1
#
_entry.id   AF-A0A938GQP0-F1
#
_cell.length_a   1.000
_cell.length_b   1.000
_cell.length_c   1.000
_cell.angle_alpha   90.00
_cell.angle_beta   90.00
_cell.angle_gamma   90.00
#
_symmetry.space_group_name_H-M   'P 1'
#
loop_
_entity.id
_entity.type
_entity.pdbx_description
1 polymer ?
#
loop_
_entity_poly.entity_id
_entity_poly.type
_entity_poly.pdbx_seq_one_letter_code
_entity_poly.pdbx_strand_id
1 'polypeptide(L)'
;MAPRPGLRQRFGAMEVAGPVGASCWFDGEGRALGAWSRFGFGLIELGPTWTNAADSSTSFSRNDLARTLEITPGQQWVATDTLRSLTKSASRGRVQLMARLRPPTSASPSVLATQTAATLAELGGSFAAVSLDLADAADDCSQDE
;
A
#
# COMPACT_ATOMS: atom_id res chain seq x y z
N MET A 1 15.76 16.18 -0.42
CA MET A 1 15.26 17.57 -0.29
C MET A 1 14.09 17.55 0.69
N ALA A 2 14.03 18.44 1.69
CA ALA A 2 12.87 18.46 2.61
C ALA A 2 11.69 19.17 1.93
N PRO A 3 10.44 18.66 2.04
CA PRO A 3 9.26 19.34 1.51
C PRO A 3 9.12 20.77 2.07
N ARG A 4 8.65 21.70 1.24
CA ARG A 4 8.43 23.09 1.67
C ARG A 4 7.37 23.14 2.77
N PRO A 5 7.52 23.96 3.84
CA PRO A 5 6.55 24.01 4.94
C PRO A 5 5.11 24.29 4.50
N GLY A 6 4.92 25.10 3.45
CA GLY A 6 3.58 25.40 2.90
C GLY A 6 2.90 24.26 2.15
N LEU A 7 3.56 23.09 1.99
CA LEU A 7 2.98 21.90 1.38
C LEU A 7 2.47 20.88 2.41
N ARG A 8 2.66 21.16 3.71
CA ARG A 8 2.18 20.27 4.78
C ARG A 8 0.66 20.15 4.72
N GLN A 9 0.17 18.93 4.86
CA GLN A 9 -1.26 18.66 4.91
C GLN A 9 -1.60 17.75 6.09
N ARG A 10 -2.83 17.87 6.57
CA ARG A 10 -3.38 17.03 7.64
C ARG A 10 -4.58 16.26 7.10
N PHE A 11 -4.55 14.94 7.29
CA PHE A 11 -5.63 14.02 6.92
C PHE A 11 -6.06 13.26 8.18
N GLY A 12 -7.22 13.60 8.73
CA GLY A 12 -7.62 13.09 10.05
C GLY A 12 -6.56 13.42 11.11
N ALA A 13 -6.01 12.39 11.76
CA ALA A 13 -4.95 12.51 12.75
C ALA A 13 -3.52 12.53 12.16
N MET A 14 -3.36 12.26 10.86
CA MET A 14 -2.06 12.16 10.19
C MET A 14 -1.60 13.52 9.65
N GLU A 15 -0.34 13.89 9.90
CA GLU A 15 0.32 15.03 9.26
C GLU A 15 1.38 14.53 8.26
N VAL A 16 1.26 14.94 7.00
CA VAL A 16 2.20 14.63 5.93
C VAL A 16 2.99 15.86 5.53
N ALA A 17 4.27 15.66 5.19
CA ALA A 17 5.17 16.75 4.84
C ALA A 17 4.85 17.39 3.47
N GLY A 18 4.11 16.69 2.61
CA GLY A 18 3.72 17.13 1.27
C GLY A 18 2.52 16.32 0.76
N PRO A 19 1.78 16.82 -0.26
CA PRO A 19 0.57 16.18 -0.77
C PRO A 19 0.85 14.99 -1.72
N VAL A 20 2.12 14.74 -2.04
CA VAL A 20 2.51 13.68 -2.99
C VAL A 20 2.91 12.44 -2.21
N GLY A 21 2.28 11.31 -2.53
CA GLY A 21 2.60 9.99 -2.00
C GLY A 21 3.15 9.05 -3.07
N ALA A 22 3.93 8.06 -2.64
CA ALA A 22 4.33 6.92 -3.48
C ALA A 22 3.40 5.72 -3.18
N SER A 23 2.86 5.10 -4.22
CA SER A 23 2.03 3.89 -4.09
C SER A 23 2.88 2.64 -3.86
N CYS A 24 2.25 1.58 -3.33
CA CYS A 24 2.85 0.29 -3.03
C CYS A 24 3.56 -0.39 -4.21
N TRP A 25 3.20 -0.04 -5.45
CA TRP A 25 3.82 -0.61 -6.66
C TRP A 25 5.29 -0.22 -6.87
N PHE A 26 5.79 0.81 -6.18
CA PHE A 26 7.18 1.25 -6.31
C PHE A 26 8.15 0.57 -5.33
N ASP A 27 7.73 0.37 -4.08
CA ASP A 27 8.56 -0.19 -3.01
C ASP A 27 7.68 -0.92 -1.99
N GLY A 28 6.87 -1.87 -2.46
CA GLY A 28 5.92 -2.61 -1.62
C GLY A 28 6.57 -3.30 -0.43
N GLU A 29 7.81 -3.74 -0.57
CA GLU A 29 8.61 -4.37 0.49
C GLU A 29 9.42 -3.38 1.33
N GLY A 30 9.38 -2.08 1.02
CA GLY A 30 10.08 -1.05 1.79
C GLY A 30 11.62 -1.17 1.78
N ARG A 31 12.21 -1.78 0.75
CA ARG A 31 13.67 -1.98 0.62
C ARG A 31 14.41 -0.66 0.37
N ALA A 32 13.73 0.33 -0.21
CA ALA A 32 14.32 1.60 -0.65
C ALA A 32 13.72 2.83 0.06
N LEU A 33 13.01 2.66 1.18
CA LEU A 33 12.38 3.75 1.96
C LEU A 33 13.29 4.94 2.23
N GLY A 34 14.56 4.68 2.59
CA GLY A 34 15.55 5.72 2.85
C GLY A 34 15.86 6.58 1.62
N ALA A 35 15.85 5.99 0.42
CA ALA A 35 16.02 6.71 -0.83
C ALA A 35 14.73 7.47 -1.20
N TRP A 36 13.57 6.82 -1.15
CA TRP A 36 12.29 7.41 -1.52
C TRP A 36 11.93 8.64 -0.69
N SER A 37 12.21 8.61 0.62
CA SER A 37 11.99 9.76 1.50
C SER A 37 12.76 11.03 1.08
N ARG A 38 13.81 10.91 0.24
CA ARG A 38 14.62 12.05 -0.23
C ARG A 38 14.04 12.74 -1.47
N PHE A 39 13.14 12.06 -2.19
CA PHE A 39 12.47 12.57 -3.40
C PHE A 39 11.30 13.52 -3.10
N GLY A 40 10.99 13.74 -1.82
CA GLY A 40 9.98 14.70 -1.40
C GLY A 40 8.58 14.11 -1.23
N PHE A 41 8.44 12.78 -1.27
CA PHE A 41 7.20 12.11 -0.90
C PHE A 41 6.87 12.39 0.57
N GLY A 42 5.66 12.88 0.82
CA GLY A 42 5.13 13.06 2.17
C GLY A 42 4.63 11.76 2.79
N LEU A 43 4.35 10.77 1.94
CA LEU A 43 3.78 9.49 2.29
C LEU A 43 4.30 8.38 1.38
N ILE A 44 4.53 7.19 1.93
CA ILE A 44 4.87 5.98 1.17
C ILE A 44 3.93 4.86 1.60
N GLU A 45 3.24 4.27 0.63
CA GLU A 45 2.43 3.07 0.82
C GLU A 45 3.28 1.82 0.61
N LEU A 46 3.19 0.87 1.53
CA LEU A 46 3.83 -0.45 1.48
C LEU A 46 2.79 -1.54 1.21
N GLY A 47 3.25 -2.73 0.81
CA GLY A 47 2.41 -3.87 0.48
C GLY A 47 2.25 -4.11 -1.03
N PRO A 48 1.25 -4.90 -1.46
CA PRO A 48 0.16 -5.42 -0.66
C PRO A 48 0.62 -6.44 0.40
N THR A 49 -0.10 -6.50 1.51
CA THR A 49 0.22 -7.38 2.64
C THR A 49 -0.90 -8.34 2.95
N TRP A 50 -0.54 -9.53 3.43
CA TRP A 50 -1.44 -10.49 4.03
C TRP A 50 -0.72 -11.30 5.12
N THR A 51 -1.47 -12.13 5.85
CA THR A 51 -0.93 -12.97 6.94
C THR A 51 0.24 -13.84 6.50
N ASN A 52 0.17 -14.38 5.29
CA ASN A 52 1.24 -15.16 4.67
C ASN A 52 1.77 -14.43 3.44
N ALA A 53 3.07 -14.53 3.22
CA ALA A 53 3.66 -14.12 1.94
C ALA A 53 3.12 -15.01 0.81
N ALA A 54 2.90 -14.39 -0.34
CA ALA A 54 2.73 -15.10 -1.60
C ALA A 54 3.63 -14.44 -2.62
N ASP A 55 4.21 -15.24 -3.50
CA ASP A 55 5.04 -14.76 -4.59
C ASP A 55 4.57 -15.43 -5.87
N SER A 56 3.82 -14.67 -6.66
CA SER A 56 3.56 -14.99 -8.05
C SER A 56 3.88 -13.76 -8.88
N SER A 57 4.40 -14.02 -10.08
CA SER A 57 4.98 -12.98 -10.92
C SER A 57 3.92 -11.95 -11.33
N THR A 58 4.12 -10.70 -10.94
CA THR A 58 3.45 -9.56 -11.58
C THR A 58 4.21 -9.22 -12.85
N SER A 59 3.52 -9.09 -13.98
CA SER A 59 4.12 -8.60 -15.23
C SER A 59 3.68 -7.19 -15.55
N PHE A 60 4.60 -6.43 -16.15
CA PHE A 60 4.40 -5.04 -16.55
C PHE A 60 4.62 -4.90 -18.05
N SER A 61 3.65 -4.30 -18.72
CA SER A 61 3.74 -3.88 -20.12
C SER A 61 3.72 -2.35 -20.15
N ARG A 62 4.53 -1.73 -21.00
CA ARG A 62 4.57 -0.27 -21.16
C ARG A 62 4.16 0.11 -22.56
N ASN A 63 3.20 1.04 -22.65
CA ASN A 63 2.83 1.67 -23.91
C ASN A 63 3.30 3.13 -23.89
N ASP A 64 4.39 3.41 -24.60
CA ASP A 64 5.00 4.74 -24.66
C ASP A 64 4.13 5.79 -25.34
N LEU A 65 3.39 5.39 -26.37
CA LEU A 65 2.52 6.29 -27.12
C LEU A 65 1.34 6.74 -26.27
N ALA A 66 0.71 5.80 -25.56
CA ALA A 66 -0.40 6.08 -24.66
C ALA A 66 0.05 6.62 -23.30
N ARG A 67 1.35 6.55 -22.97
CA ARG A 67 1.92 6.85 -21.65
C ARG A 67 1.26 6.05 -20.53
N THR A 68 0.97 4.78 -20.81
CA THR A 68 0.34 3.86 -19.86
C THR A 68 1.26 2.70 -19.48
N LEU A 69 0.98 2.15 -18.30
CA LEU A 69 1.53 0.88 -17.83
C LEU A 69 0.36 -0.07 -17.65
N GLU A 70 0.42 -1.22 -18.32
CA GLU A 70 -0.49 -2.33 -18.07
C GLU A 70 0.15 -3.25 -17.05
N ILE A 71 -0.61 -3.59 -16.02
CA ILE A 71 -0.17 -4.44 -14.93
C ILE A 71 -1.01 -5.70 -14.98
N THR A 72 -0.36 -6.85 -15.17
CA THR A 72 -1.01 -8.14 -14.93
C THR A 72 -0.66 -8.54 -13.50
N PRO A 73 -1.57 -8.34 -12.53
CA PRO A 73 -1.25 -8.54 -11.13
C PRO A 73 -1.02 -10.02 -10.84
N GLY A 74 0.12 -10.33 -10.24
CA GLY A 74 0.28 -11.57 -9.49
C GLY A 74 -0.36 -11.45 -8.11
N GLN A 75 -0.57 -12.57 -7.43
CA GLN A 75 -0.64 -12.62 -5.98
C GLN A 75 0.78 -12.46 -5.40
N GLN A 76 1.16 -11.20 -5.17
CA GLN A 76 2.37 -10.84 -4.44
C GLN A 76 1.95 -10.21 -3.11
N TRP A 77 2.18 -10.91 -2.01
CA TRP A 77 2.00 -10.39 -0.66
C TRP A 77 3.32 -10.36 0.07
N VAL A 78 3.59 -9.24 0.73
CA VAL A 78 4.55 -9.21 1.82
C VAL A 78 3.85 -9.73 3.07
N ALA A 79 4.55 -10.52 3.89
CA ALA A 79 4.00 -10.93 5.17
C ALA A 79 3.82 -9.71 6.08
N THR A 80 2.68 -9.63 6.77
CA THR A 80 2.31 -8.49 7.63
C THR A 80 3.36 -8.17 8.70
N ASP A 81 3.96 -9.21 9.29
CA ASP A 81 4.99 -9.09 10.30
C ASP A 81 6.28 -8.43 9.76
N THR A 82 6.61 -8.72 8.51
CA THR A 82 7.76 -8.17 7.79
C THR A 82 7.56 -6.67 7.58
N LEU A 83 6.39 -6.24 7.09
CA LEU A 83 6.11 -4.81 6.94
C LEU A 83 6.14 -4.06 8.27
N ARG A 84 5.59 -4.65 9.34
CA ARG A 84 5.64 -4.07 10.69
C ARG A 84 7.07 -3.89 11.19
N SER A 85 7.98 -4.81 10.86
CA SER A 85 9.38 -4.68 11.26
C SER A 85 10.06 -3.45 10.64
N LEU A 86 9.65 -3.05 9.43
CA LEU A 86 10.23 -1.93 8.70
C LEU A 86 9.87 -0.57 9.31
N THR A 87 8.68 -0.44 9.92
CA THR A 87 8.23 0.82 10.53
C THR A 87 9.13 1.23 11.70
N LYS A 88 9.67 0.26 12.44
CA LYS A 88 10.65 0.50 13.51
C LYS A 88 11.92 1.19 12.97
N SER A 89 12.38 0.75 11.80
CA SER A 89 13.57 1.29 11.13
C SER A 89 13.31 2.62 10.41
N ALA A 90 12.10 2.80 9.87
CA ALA A 90 11.69 3.99 9.14
C ALA A 90 11.24 5.16 10.04
N SER A 91 10.94 4.91 11.32
CA SER A 91 10.54 5.90 12.34
C SER A 91 11.50 7.08 12.53
N ARG A 92 12.71 7.00 11.96
CA ARG A 92 13.71 8.08 11.94
C ARG A 92 13.54 9.05 10.77
N GLY A 93 12.64 8.76 9.82
CA GLY A 93 12.38 9.54 8.61
C GLY A 93 11.20 10.51 8.76
N ARG A 94 11.18 11.58 7.95
CA ARG A 94 10.09 12.57 7.89
C ARG A 94 8.88 12.11 7.05
N VAL A 95 8.81 10.84 6.69
CA VAL A 95 7.81 10.28 5.77
C VAL A 95 6.81 9.42 6.53
N GLN A 96 5.53 9.60 6.26
CA GLN A 96 4.49 8.75 6.84
C GLN A 96 4.40 7.44 6.05
N LEU A 97 4.24 6.32 6.76
CA LEU A 97 4.06 5.02 6.14
C LEU A 97 2.59 4.59 6.20
N MET A 98 2.09 4.07 5.08
CA MET A 98 0.82 3.37 4.99
C MET A 98 1.05 1.90 4.63
N ALA A 99 0.11 1.05 5.00
CA ALA A 99 0.08 -0.34 4.54
C ALA A 99 -1.12 -0.57 3.63
N ARG A 100 -0.95 -1.32 2.55
CA ARG A 100 -2.04 -1.79 1.69
C ARG A 100 -2.38 -3.23 2.06
N LEU A 101 -3.56 -3.44 2.60
CA LEU A 101 -4.11 -4.75 2.92
C LEU A 101 -4.89 -5.29 1.73
N ARG A 102 -4.49 -6.44 1.20
CA ARG A 102 -5.20 -7.12 0.10
C ARG A 102 -5.54 -8.55 0.51
N PRO A 103 -6.80 -8.84 0.86
CA PRO A 103 -7.24 -10.19 1.15
C PRO A 103 -7.14 -11.11 -0.09
N PRO A 104 -6.94 -12.43 0.11
CA PRO A 104 -7.03 -13.41 -0.96
C PRO A 104 -8.47 -13.51 -1.47
N THR A 105 -8.65 -13.72 -2.76
CA THR A 105 -9.98 -13.85 -3.38
C THR A 105 -10.62 -15.23 -3.19
N SER A 106 -9.86 -16.22 -2.71
CA SER A 106 -10.28 -17.63 -2.67
C SER A 106 -10.87 -18.11 -1.34
N ALA A 107 -10.94 -17.27 -0.31
CA ALA A 107 -11.46 -17.65 1.01
C ALA A 107 -12.94 -17.27 1.17
N SER A 108 -13.66 -17.95 2.05
CA SER A 108 -15.07 -17.64 2.32
C SER A 108 -15.22 -16.25 2.97
N PRO A 109 -16.34 -15.54 2.76
CA PRO A 109 -16.52 -14.17 3.27
C PRO A 109 -16.34 -14.03 4.80
N SER A 110 -16.82 -15.02 5.57
CA SER A 110 -16.70 -15.00 7.04
C SER A 110 -15.25 -15.18 7.51
N VAL A 111 -14.48 -16.04 6.84
CA VAL A 111 -13.05 -16.24 7.09
C VAL A 111 -12.28 -14.98 6.69
N LEU A 112 -12.59 -14.39 5.54
CA LEU A 112 -11.98 -13.15 5.07
C LEU A 112 -12.22 -11.98 6.02
N ALA A 113 -13.45 -11.78 6.49
CA ALA A 113 -13.77 -10.72 7.44
C ALA A 113 -12.98 -10.88 8.74
N THR A 114 -12.94 -12.10 9.28
CA THR A 114 -12.21 -12.42 10.52
C THR A 114 -10.70 -12.20 10.35
N GLN A 115 -10.12 -12.68 9.26
CA GLN A 115 -8.69 -12.53 8.98
C GLN A 115 -8.30 -11.08 8.64
N THR A 116 -9.16 -10.34 7.94
CA THR A 116 -8.97 -8.91 7.67
C THR A 116 -8.93 -8.14 8.99
N ALA A 117 -9.89 -8.38 9.89
CA ALA A 117 -9.92 -7.75 11.21
C ALA A 117 -8.66 -8.08 12.03
N ALA A 118 -8.23 -9.34 12.04
CA ALA A 118 -7.00 -9.76 12.72
C ALA A 118 -5.75 -9.07 12.13
N THR A 119 -5.64 -8.99 10.81
CA THR A 119 -4.51 -8.35 10.12
C THR A 119 -4.50 -6.84 10.36
N LEU A 120 -5.67 -6.18 10.38
CA LEU A 120 -5.79 -4.77 10.73
C LEU A 120 -5.36 -4.49 12.17
N ALA A 121 -5.76 -5.36 13.11
CA ALA A 121 -5.30 -5.26 14.49
C ALA A 121 -3.78 -5.40 14.61
N GLU A 122 -3.18 -6.29 13.79
CA GLU A 122 -1.73 -6.49 13.74
C GLU A 122 -0.96 -5.28 13.17
N LEU A 123 -1.52 -4.62 12.16
CA LEU A 123 -0.96 -3.40 11.56
C LEU A 123 -1.16 -2.17 12.45
N GLY A 124 -2.12 -2.23 13.37
CA GLY A 124 -2.50 -1.16 14.29
C GLY A 124 -1.29 -0.56 15.03
N GLY A 125 -1.23 0.78 15.07
CA GLY A 125 -0.18 1.52 15.77
C GLY A 125 1.19 1.52 15.09
N SER A 126 1.39 0.76 14.01
CA SER A 126 2.65 0.72 13.26
C SER A 126 2.64 1.61 12.02
N PHE A 127 1.47 1.86 11.45
CA PHE A 127 1.26 2.66 10.25
C PHE A 127 0.36 3.87 10.53
N ALA A 128 0.54 4.93 9.74
CA ALA A 128 -0.27 6.13 9.86
C ALA A 128 -1.69 5.94 9.31
N ALA A 129 -1.85 5.05 8.32
CA ALA A 129 -3.13 4.62 7.78
C ALA A 129 -2.98 3.25 7.07
N VAL A 130 -4.12 2.60 6.81
CA VAL A 130 -4.20 1.36 6.04
C VAL A 130 -5.16 1.55 4.88
N SER A 131 -4.72 1.23 3.67
CA SER A 131 -5.59 1.08 2.49
C SER A 131 -6.11 -0.36 2.47
N LEU A 132 -7.42 -0.55 2.32
CA LEU A 132 -8.02 -1.88 2.19
C LEU A 132 -8.51 -2.07 0.74
N ASP A 133 -7.98 -3.08 0.06
CA ASP A 133 -8.54 -3.52 -1.21
C ASP A 133 -9.83 -4.29 -0.91
N LEU A 134 -10.97 -3.69 -1.20
CA LEU A 134 -12.25 -4.36 -1.18
C LEU A 134 -12.32 -5.28 -2.42
N ALA A 135 -12.59 -6.58 -2.21
CA ALA A 135 -12.75 -7.52 -3.31
C ALA A 135 -13.92 -7.09 -4.21
N ASP A 136 -13.64 -6.99 -5.51
CA ASP A 136 -14.50 -6.67 -6.66
C ASP A 136 -15.43 -5.44 -6.55
N ALA A 137 -14.95 -4.32 -7.10
CA ALA A 137 -15.80 -3.32 -7.75
C ALA A 137 -15.92 -3.59 -9.26
N ALA A 138 -16.06 -4.87 -9.66
CA ALA A 138 -16.30 -5.26 -11.04
C ALA A 138 -17.47 -6.26 -11.10
N ASP A 139 -18.43 -5.95 -11.99
CA ASP A 139 -19.59 -6.73 -12.43
C ASP A 139 -20.94 -6.59 -11.69
N ASP A 140 -21.45 -5.35 -11.55
CA ASP A 140 -22.92 -5.13 -11.53
C ASP A 140 -23.35 -3.84 -12.26
N CYS A 141 -22.74 -3.60 -13.43
CA CYS A 141 -23.27 -2.69 -14.44
C CYS A 141 -23.43 -3.47 -15.74
N SER A 142 -24.24 -4.53 -15.71
CA SER A 142 -25.00 -4.87 -16.91
C SER A 142 -25.82 -3.62 -17.25
N GLN A 143 -25.43 -2.94 -18.32
CA GLN A 143 -26.32 -2.02 -18.99
C GLN A 143 -27.47 -2.87 -19.51
N ASP A 144 -28.60 -2.82 -18.82
CA ASP A 144 -29.88 -3.19 -19.42
C ASP A 144 -30.10 -2.23 -20.59
N GLU A 145 -29.95 -2.76 -21.81
CA GLU A 145 -30.44 -2.15 -23.05
C GLU A 145 -31.98 -2.22 -23.13
#